data_AF-A0A3M2GUU7-F1
#
_entry.id   AF-A0A3M2GUU7-F1
#
_cell.length_a   1.000
_cell.length_b   1.000
_cell.length_c   1.000
_cell.angle_alpha   90.00
_cell.angle_beta   90.00
_cell.angle_gamma   90.00
#
_symmetry.space_group_name_H-M   'P 1'
#
loop_
_entity.id
_entity.type
_entity.pdbx_description
1 polymer ?
#
loop_
_entity_poly.entity_id
_entity_poly.type
_entity_poly.pdbx_seq_one_letter_code
_entity_poly.pdbx_strand_id
1 'polypeptide(L)'
;MKLDAGLSGNVLYALPSIRTYDGRSKALKLAQEVPDPLTSISYGSWVSLSQESAKELGLPEKSLVRKDREQVRIGQGNHMMTLPTFIQPGLPRGVFTMYRDQVDPALLGYDEQTGEPLATVSGVEVVNDGTTKPLAILAGSYEQGHRNIVRETLRHHIPWLEGDETLYPEVRYPQYRWGMTIDLESCIGCSACVAACHIENNIPCVGEEEHLLGREMSWIRIEPFYFEDGTMDTLVMLCQQCGAAPCENVCPVYATYHNDEGLNVMVYNRCVGTRYCHNNCPYKVRRFNWFDWTDEGAWAEPLTRMLNPEIWARPKGVMEKCTFCVQRIRKAKDRAKDEGRTVRDGEVVPACAQTCPTNAITFGNLLDPESAVVKKSQSDRSFRVLEDMGTRPAVHYLRKEETA
;
A
#
# COMPACT_ATOMS: atom_id res chain seq x y z
N MET A 1 -6.32 17.96 -20.26
CA MET A 1 -5.08 18.33 -20.95
C MET A 1 -5.29 18.06 -22.44
N LYS A 2 -5.49 19.10 -23.26
CA LYS A 2 -5.61 18.90 -24.71
C LYS A 2 -4.21 18.55 -25.21
N LEU A 3 -4.02 17.31 -25.67
CA LEU A 3 -2.82 16.92 -26.41
C LEU A 3 -2.69 17.87 -27.60
N ASP A 4 -1.55 18.55 -27.72
CA ASP A 4 -1.30 19.50 -28.80
C ASP A 4 -1.51 18.84 -30.17
N ALA A 5 -2.10 19.60 -31.10
CA ALA A 5 -2.54 19.16 -32.42
C ALA A 5 -1.41 18.78 -33.40
N GLY A 6 -0.25 18.34 -32.90
CA GLY A 6 0.94 17.98 -33.67
C GLY A 6 1.57 16.63 -33.31
N LEU A 7 0.97 15.85 -32.40
CA LEU A 7 1.50 14.52 -32.06
C LEU A 7 1.02 13.49 -33.10
N SER A 8 1.95 12.91 -33.87
CA SER A 8 1.66 11.85 -34.85
C SER A 8 2.46 10.58 -34.56
N GLY A 9 1.83 9.41 -34.69
CA GLY A 9 2.45 8.12 -34.40
C GLY A 9 2.44 7.77 -32.91
N ASN A 10 3.31 6.86 -32.50
CA ASN A 10 3.47 6.49 -31.09
C ASN A 10 4.07 7.66 -30.31
N VAL A 11 3.56 7.90 -29.10
CA VAL A 11 4.00 9.00 -28.22
C VAL A 11 4.51 8.42 -26.90
N LEU A 12 5.72 8.83 -26.51
CA LEU A 12 6.24 8.61 -25.16
C LEU A 12 5.94 9.83 -24.30
N TYR A 13 5.26 9.62 -23.17
CA TYR A 13 4.96 10.64 -22.17
C TYR A 13 5.76 10.39 -20.88
N ALA A 14 6.65 11.32 -20.56
CA ALA A 14 7.54 11.29 -19.43
C ALA A 14 6.93 12.04 -18.24
N LEU A 15 6.45 11.26 -17.27
CA LEU A 15 5.74 11.73 -16.08
C LEU A 15 6.71 11.94 -14.91
N PRO A 16 6.52 12.95 -14.05
CA PRO A 16 7.21 12.96 -12.75
C PRO A 16 6.72 11.79 -11.90
N SER A 17 7.65 11.06 -11.29
CA SER A 17 7.33 9.99 -10.34
C SER A 17 6.92 10.60 -8.99
N ILE A 18 5.89 10.06 -8.33
CA ILE A 18 5.55 10.48 -6.96
C ILE A 18 6.67 10.15 -5.96
N ARG A 19 7.54 9.19 -6.29
CA ARG A 19 8.59 8.66 -5.41
C ARG A 19 9.90 9.40 -5.58
N THR A 20 10.26 9.68 -6.83
CA THR A 20 11.56 10.24 -7.20
C THR A 20 11.48 11.65 -7.78
N TYR A 21 10.30 12.12 -8.18
CA TYR A 21 10.03 13.40 -8.82
C TYR A 21 10.96 13.69 -10.00
N ASP A 22 12.06 14.41 -9.77
CA ASP A 22 13.09 14.80 -10.73
C ASP A 22 14.32 13.86 -10.73
N GLY A 23 14.28 12.80 -9.93
CA GLY A 23 15.35 11.81 -9.79
C GLY A 23 16.30 12.07 -8.62
N ARG A 24 16.25 13.23 -7.94
CA ARG A 24 17.14 13.53 -6.80
C ARG A 24 16.96 12.56 -5.64
N SER A 25 15.73 12.07 -5.45
CA SER A 25 15.39 11.11 -4.40
C SER A 25 15.69 9.65 -4.76
N LYS A 26 16.28 9.36 -5.93
CA LYS A 26 16.58 7.98 -6.35
C LYS A 26 17.46 7.21 -5.37
N ALA A 27 18.39 7.92 -4.71
CA ALA A 27 19.28 7.34 -3.72
C ALA A 27 18.57 6.91 -2.42
N LEU A 28 17.34 7.40 -2.18
CA LEU A 28 16.57 7.03 -1.00
C LEU A 28 15.97 5.64 -1.16
N LYS A 29 16.52 4.66 -0.43
CA LYS A 29 16.02 3.26 -0.43
C LYS A 29 14.52 3.18 -0.16
N LEU A 30 14.03 3.95 0.82
CA LEU A 30 12.60 3.96 1.17
C LEU A 30 11.71 4.44 0.02
N ALA A 31 12.17 5.39 -0.80
CA ALA A 31 11.41 5.86 -1.95
C ALA A 31 11.26 4.76 -3.02
N GLN A 32 12.24 3.86 -3.14
CA GLN A 32 12.16 2.70 -4.02
C GLN A 32 11.34 1.55 -3.39
N GLU A 33 11.46 1.36 -2.08
CA GLU A 33 10.72 0.32 -1.35
C GLU A 33 9.20 0.56 -1.41
N VAL A 34 8.76 1.82 -1.32
CA VAL A 34 7.34 2.17 -1.41
C VAL A 34 6.84 1.90 -2.84
N PRO A 35 5.80 1.06 -3.00
CA PRO A 35 5.28 0.73 -4.32
C PRO A 35 4.59 1.94 -4.96
N ASP A 36 4.72 2.00 -6.28
CA ASP A 36 3.96 2.90 -7.13
C ASP A 36 2.45 2.71 -6.92
N PRO A 37 1.66 3.78 -6.78
CA PRO A 37 0.26 3.64 -6.40
C PRO A 37 -0.66 3.08 -7.49
N LEU A 38 -0.30 3.24 -8.77
CA LEU A 38 -1.10 2.74 -9.88
C LEU A 38 -0.72 1.31 -10.26
N THR A 39 0.59 1.05 -10.27
CA THR A 39 1.15 -0.20 -10.77
C THR A 39 1.60 -1.13 -9.66
N SER A 40 1.64 -0.71 -8.40
CA SER A 40 2.23 -1.46 -7.28
C SER A 40 3.68 -1.92 -7.48
N ILE A 41 4.39 -1.38 -8.48
CA ILE A 41 5.81 -1.69 -8.75
C ILE A 41 6.67 -0.91 -7.77
N SER A 42 7.57 -1.59 -7.06
CA SER A 42 8.52 -0.94 -6.16
C SER A 42 9.88 -0.70 -6.83
N TYR A 43 10.48 -1.69 -7.47
CA TYR A 43 11.84 -1.60 -7.99
C TYR A 43 11.90 -1.70 -9.51
N GLY A 44 12.95 -1.11 -10.08
CA GLY A 44 13.23 -1.12 -11.51
C GLY A 44 12.55 0.01 -12.29
N SER A 45 12.77 -0.01 -13.59
CA SER A 45 12.15 0.89 -14.56
C SER A 45 11.31 0.09 -15.52
N TRP A 46 10.20 0.68 -15.97
CA TRP A 46 9.24 0.02 -16.85
C TRP A 46 8.60 1.05 -17.77
N VAL A 47 7.98 0.56 -18.84
CA VAL A 47 7.12 1.36 -19.70
C VAL A 47 5.70 0.87 -19.56
N SER A 48 4.77 1.79 -19.32
CA SER A 48 3.35 1.45 -19.28
C SER A 48 2.71 1.69 -20.64
N LEU A 49 1.84 0.78 -21.05
CA LEU A 49 1.14 0.83 -22.33
C LEU A 49 -0.31 0.33 -22.22
N SER A 50 -1.12 0.65 -23.21
CA SER A 50 -2.51 0.19 -23.30
C SER A 50 -2.61 -1.29 -23.70
N GLN A 51 -3.75 -1.93 -23.41
CA GLN A 51 -4.05 -3.28 -23.88
C GLN A 51 -4.05 -3.37 -25.42
N GLU A 52 -4.50 -2.32 -26.11
CA GLU A 52 -4.51 -2.26 -27.58
C GLU A 52 -3.09 -2.21 -28.15
N SER A 53 -2.25 -1.32 -27.62
CA SER A 53 -0.84 -1.22 -28.01
C SER A 53 -0.10 -2.55 -27.75
N ALA A 54 -0.44 -3.26 -26.67
CA ALA A 54 0.16 -4.55 -26.34
C ALA A 54 -0.15 -5.61 -27.42
N LYS A 55 -1.42 -5.65 -27.87
CA LYS A 55 -1.87 -6.55 -28.94
C LYS A 55 -1.17 -6.26 -30.27
N GLU A 56 -0.98 -4.99 -30.61
CA GLU A 56 -0.27 -4.58 -31.83
C GLU A 56 1.22 -4.96 -31.82
N LEU A 57 1.84 -4.90 -30.65
CA LEU A 57 3.24 -5.32 -30.45
C LEU A 57 3.40 -6.84 -30.34
N GLY A 58 2.32 -7.62 -30.46
CA GLY A 58 2.34 -9.06 -30.29
C GLY A 58 2.73 -9.50 -28.88
N LEU A 59 2.55 -8.63 -27.88
CA LEU A 59 2.79 -8.97 -26.49
C LEU A 59 1.67 -9.90 -26.03
N PRO A 60 1.99 -11.01 -25.35
CA PRO A 60 0.99 -11.95 -24.89
C PRO A 60 0.09 -11.24 -23.87
N GLU A 61 -1.21 -11.55 -23.93
CA GLU A 61 -2.22 -11.16 -22.95
C GLU A 61 -1.97 -11.92 -21.64
N LYS A 62 -0.82 -11.66 -21.00
CA LYS A 62 -0.41 -12.32 -19.77
C LYS A 62 -1.10 -11.62 -18.62
N SER A 63 -1.77 -12.42 -17.80
CA SER A 63 -2.27 -12.06 -16.48
C SER A 63 -1.32 -11.10 -15.76
N LEU A 64 -1.87 -10.02 -15.21
CA LEU A 64 -1.18 -9.01 -14.42
C LEU A 64 -0.44 -9.58 -13.19
N VAL A 65 -0.50 -10.90 -12.95
CA VAL A 65 0.07 -11.61 -11.81
C VAL A 65 1.48 -12.18 -12.06
N ARG A 66 1.91 -12.38 -13.31
CA ARG A 66 3.29 -12.88 -13.56
C ARG A 66 4.33 -11.77 -13.34
N LYS A 67 5.38 -12.07 -12.57
CA LYS A 67 6.48 -11.12 -12.32
C LYS A 67 7.37 -10.93 -13.53
N ASP A 68 7.57 -11.96 -14.36
CA ASP A 68 8.30 -11.84 -15.63
C ASP A 68 7.47 -11.07 -16.67
N ARG A 69 8.00 -9.94 -17.13
CA ARG A 69 7.39 -9.06 -18.11
C ARG A 69 8.16 -9.07 -19.40
N GLU A 70 7.44 -9.11 -20.52
CA GLU A 70 8.05 -8.91 -21.84
C GLU A 70 8.67 -7.53 -21.91
N GLN A 71 9.82 -7.44 -22.58
CA GLN A 71 10.52 -6.20 -22.80
C GLN A 71 10.21 -5.64 -24.18
N VAL A 72 10.16 -4.31 -24.26
CA VAL A 72 10.10 -3.58 -25.52
C VAL A 72 11.33 -2.69 -25.64
N ARG A 73 11.78 -2.51 -26.87
CA ARG A 73 12.72 -1.45 -27.23
C ARG A 73 11.93 -0.22 -27.65
N ILE A 74 12.10 0.88 -26.93
CA ILE A 74 11.42 2.16 -27.17
C ILE A 74 12.43 3.29 -27.32
N GLY A 75 12.24 4.17 -28.30
CA GLY A 75 13.10 5.34 -28.49
C GLY A 75 13.08 5.92 -29.90
N GLN A 76 14.13 6.66 -30.26
CA GLN A 76 14.33 7.25 -31.58
C GLN A 76 15.79 7.20 -32.02
N GLY A 77 16.03 6.78 -33.25
CA GLY A 77 17.37 6.73 -33.84
C GLY A 77 18.34 5.91 -32.99
N ASN A 78 19.40 6.57 -32.49
CA ASN A 78 20.43 5.92 -31.67
C ASN A 78 20.08 5.85 -30.17
N HIS A 79 18.99 6.50 -29.75
CA HIS A 79 18.57 6.54 -28.35
C HIS A 79 17.43 5.54 -28.13
N MET A 80 17.78 4.26 -27.99
CA MET A 80 16.82 3.19 -27.76
C MET A 80 17.03 2.59 -26.36
N MET A 81 15.94 2.36 -25.64
CA MET A 81 15.93 1.75 -24.31
C MET A 81 15.18 0.43 -24.32
N THR A 82 15.72 -0.61 -23.69
CA THR A 82 15.03 -1.89 -23.48
C THR A 82 14.44 -1.92 -22.08
N LEU A 83 13.11 -2.02 -21.98
CA LEU A 83 12.39 -1.93 -20.71
C LEU A 83 11.29 -2.98 -20.61
N PRO A 84 11.06 -3.57 -19.43
CA PRO A 84 9.90 -4.40 -19.19
C PRO A 84 8.61 -3.58 -19.29
N THR A 85 7.55 -4.24 -19.72
CA THR A 85 6.25 -3.64 -19.95
C THR A 85 5.30 -3.82 -18.76
N PHE A 86 4.48 -2.80 -18.53
CA PHE A 86 3.31 -2.88 -17.67
C PHE A 86 2.07 -2.49 -18.49
N ILE A 87 1.07 -3.36 -18.53
CA ILE A 87 -0.19 -3.02 -19.19
C ILE A 87 -1.03 -2.24 -18.19
N GLN A 88 -1.24 -0.95 -18.43
CA GLN A 88 -2.01 -0.07 -17.57
C GLN A 88 -3.43 0.12 -18.15
N PRO A 89 -4.48 -0.36 -17.48
CA PRO A 89 -5.85 -0.09 -17.89
C PRO A 89 -6.14 1.43 -17.92
N GLY A 90 -6.96 1.86 -18.87
CA GLY A 90 -7.30 3.27 -19.07
C GLY A 90 -6.29 4.10 -19.85
N LEU A 91 -5.11 3.56 -20.20
CA LEU A 91 -4.15 4.28 -21.03
C LEU A 91 -4.58 4.29 -22.52
N PRO A 92 -4.51 5.41 -23.25
CA PRO A 92 -4.87 5.46 -24.66
C PRO A 92 -3.94 4.64 -25.57
N ARG A 93 -4.47 4.14 -26.69
CA ARG A 93 -3.69 3.49 -27.75
C ARG A 93 -2.61 4.43 -28.31
N GLY A 94 -1.43 3.87 -28.60
CA GLY A 94 -0.29 4.61 -29.14
C GLY A 94 0.41 5.51 -28.12
N VAL A 95 -0.05 5.57 -26.88
CA VAL A 95 0.59 6.31 -25.79
C VAL A 95 1.35 5.33 -24.89
N PHE A 96 2.61 5.68 -24.62
CA PHE A 96 3.51 4.97 -23.73
C PHE A 96 3.91 5.90 -22.61
N THR A 97 3.88 5.46 -21.36
CA THR A 97 4.27 6.30 -20.22
C THR A 97 5.47 5.73 -19.49
N MET A 98 6.37 6.62 -19.10
CA MET A 98 7.53 6.31 -18.28
C MET A 98 7.73 7.42 -17.26
N TYR A 99 8.42 7.12 -16.16
CA TYR A 99 8.84 8.18 -15.27
C TYR A 99 10.03 8.93 -15.84
N ARG A 100 9.99 10.26 -15.76
CA ARG A 100 10.97 11.19 -16.34
C ARG A 100 12.40 10.87 -15.92
N ASP A 101 12.57 10.44 -14.68
CA ASP A 101 13.86 10.06 -14.14
C ASP A 101 14.37 8.73 -14.73
N GLN A 102 13.52 7.93 -15.36
CA GLN A 102 13.86 6.66 -16.02
C GLN A 102 14.10 6.79 -17.53
N VAL A 103 13.71 7.92 -18.14
CA VAL A 103 13.89 8.17 -19.58
C VAL A 103 15.31 8.67 -19.84
N ASP A 104 15.93 8.21 -20.93
CA ASP A 104 17.18 8.79 -21.43
C ASP A 104 16.96 10.30 -21.69
N PRO A 105 17.65 11.20 -20.99
CA PRO A 105 17.48 12.64 -21.18
C PRO A 105 17.67 13.10 -22.62
N ALA A 106 18.48 12.38 -23.41
CA ALA A 106 18.68 12.68 -24.82
C ALA A 106 17.41 12.48 -25.68
N LEU A 107 16.43 11.70 -25.21
CA LEU A 107 15.14 11.52 -25.88
C LEU A 107 14.17 12.68 -25.64
N LEU A 108 14.22 13.32 -24.47
CA LEU A 108 13.19 14.27 -24.05
C LEU A 108 13.30 15.64 -24.74
N GLY A 109 14.43 15.96 -25.37
CA GLY A 109 14.67 17.33 -25.86
C GLY A 109 14.52 18.36 -24.74
N TYR A 110 14.47 19.64 -25.09
CA TYR A 110 14.32 20.74 -24.12
C TYR A 110 13.44 21.84 -24.71
N ASP A 111 12.66 22.48 -23.84
CA ASP A 111 11.95 23.71 -24.17
C ASP A 111 12.94 24.86 -24.31
N GLU A 112 12.91 25.57 -25.44
CA GLU A 112 13.90 26.63 -25.74
C GLU A 112 13.78 27.86 -24.83
N GLN A 113 12.61 28.09 -24.21
CA GLN A 113 12.37 29.27 -23.37
C GLN A 113 12.74 29.02 -21.90
N THR A 114 12.34 27.86 -21.39
CA THR A 114 12.50 27.48 -19.98
C THR A 114 13.74 26.62 -19.73
N GLY A 115 14.27 25.97 -20.76
CA GLY A 115 15.34 24.98 -20.65
C GLY A 115 14.90 23.67 -19.98
N GLU A 116 13.61 23.51 -19.68
CA GLU A 116 13.10 22.29 -19.08
C GLU A 116 13.00 21.16 -20.11
N PRO A 117 13.38 19.91 -19.76
CA PRO A 117 13.17 18.78 -20.66
C PRO A 117 11.69 18.61 -21.02
N LEU A 118 11.37 18.33 -22.29
CA LEU A 118 9.97 18.16 -22.69
C LEU A 118 9.37 16.92 -22.04
N ALA A 119 8.06 16.96 -21.81
CA ALA A 119 7.32 15.82 -21.24
C ALA A 119 6.88 14.80 -22.30
N THR A 120 6.90 15.17 -23.58
CA THR A 120 6.36 14.35 -24.68
C THR A 120 7.37 14.18 -25.80
N VAL A 121 7.52 12.95 -26.29
CA VAL A 121 8.31 12.61 -27.49
C VAL A 121 7.38 11.92 -28.49
N SER A 122 7.21 12.51 -29.67
CA SER A 122 6.36 11.96 -30.74
C SER A 122 7.15 11.14 -31.74
N GLY A 123 6.51 10.12 -32.33
CA GLY A 123 7.10 9.29 -33.36
C GLY A 123 8.14 8.32 -32.80
N VAL A 124 7.93 7.81 -31.58
CA VAL A 124 8.85 6.83 -30.99
C VAL A 124 8.68 5.47 -31.66
N GLU A 125 9.80 4.83 -31.99
CA GLU A 125 9.80 3.45 -32.44
C GLU A 125 9.61 2.55 -31.23
N VAL A 126 8.65 1.62 -31.32
CA VAL A 126 8.41 0.62 -30.26
C VAL A 126 8.38 -0.75 -30.91
N VAL A 127 9.28 -1.62 -30.49
CA VAL A 127 9.37 -2.99 -30.98
C VAL A 127 9.46 -3.97 -29.82
N ASN A 128 8.81 -5.11 -29.94
CA ASN A 128 8.95 -6.21 -29.00
C ASN A 128 10.39 -6.76 -29.08
N ASP A 129 11.09 -6.80 -27.94
CA ASP A 129 12.49 -7.26 -27.86
C ASP A 129 12.59 -8.80 -27.84
N GLY A 130 11.48 -9.49 -27.54
CA GLY A 130 11.44 -10.96 -27.44
C GLY A 130 12.10 -11.52 -26.17
N THR A 131 12.51 -10.67 -25.24
CA THR A 131 13.10 -11.04 -23.95
C THR A 131 12.19 -10.65 -22.79
N THR A 132 12.39 -11.28 -21.63
CA THR A 132 11.63 -10.96 -20.41
C THR A 132 12.52 -10.52 -19.27
N LYS A 133 12.01 -9.61 -18.43
CA LYS A 133 12.65 -9.19 -17.17
C LYS A 133 11.63 -9.22 -16.02
N PRO A 134 11.99 -9.74 -14.84
CA PRO A 134 11.10 -9.70 -13.69
C PRO A 134 10.90 -8.26 -13.18
N LEU A 135 9.66 -7.93 -12.81
CA LEU A 135 9.29 -6.70 -12.11
C LEU A 135 8.76 -7.00 -10.71
N ALA A 136 9.21 -6.21 -9.74
CA ALA A 136 8.80 -6.26 -8.33
C ALA A 136 7.40 -5.67 -8.14
N ILE A 137 6.39 -6.40 -8.61
CA ILE A 137 4.97 -6.07 -8.45
C ILE A 137 4.46 -6.69 -7.16
N LEU A 138 3.95 -5.84 -6.26
CA LEU A 138 3.48 -6.26 -4.94
C LEU A 138 1.99 -6.60 -4.91
N ALA A 139 1.18 -6.10 -5.84
CA ALA A 139 -0.22 -6.50 -5.96
C ALA A 139 -0.31 -7.97 -6.41
N GLY A 140 -1.13 -8.76 -5.72
CA GLY A 140 -1.42 -10.13 -6.11
C GLY A 140 -2.43 -10.24 -7.25
N SER A 141 -3.29 -9.24 -7.40
CA SER A 141 -4.27 -9.08 -8.47
C SER A 141 -4.71 -7.61 -8.51
N TYR A 142 -5.01 -7.10 -9.69
CA TYR A 142 -5.61 -5.78 -9.89
C TYR A 142 -7.12 -5.87 -10.10
N GLU A 143 -7.65 -7.08 -10.25
CA GLU A 143 -9.07 -7.34 -10.33
C GLU A 143 -9.55 -7.89 -8.99
N GLN A 144 -10.70 -7.42 -8.52
CA GLN A 144 -11.35 -7.97 -7.33
C GLN A 144 -12.20 -9.21 -7.63
N GLY A 145 -12.52 -9.47 -8.91
CA GLY A 145 -13.46 -10.51 -9.34
C GLY A 145 -14.82 -10.34 -8.64
N HIS A 146 -15.46 -11.45 -8.27
CA HIS A 146 -16.77 -11.42 -7.59
C HIS A 146 -16.69 -11.17 -6.07
N ARG A 147 -15.55 -10.71 -5.55
CA ARG A 147 -15.30 -10.63 -4.09
C ARG A 147 -15.79 -9.34 -3.45
N ASN A 148 -16.12 -8.32 -4.24
CA ASN A 148 -16.61 -7.01 -3.78
C ASN A 148 -15.83 -6.48 -2.56
N ILE A 149 -14.50 -6.53 -2.64
CA ILE A 149 -13.59 -6.11 -1.55
C ILE A 149 -13.67 -4.59 -1.40
N VAL A 150 -13.60 -3.88 -2.53
CA VAL A 150 -13.98 -2.47 -2.61
C VAL A 150 -15.44 -2.44 -3.01
N ARG A 151 -16.31 -1.98 -2.11
CA ARG A 151 -17.75 -1.93 -2.35
C ARG A 151 -18.12 -0.66 -3.10
N GLU A 152 -18.52 -0.81 -4.36
CA GLU A 152 -19.08 0.27 -5.19
C GLU A 152 -20.49 0.63 -4.75
N THR A 153 -21.35 -0.36 -4.49
CA THR A 153 -22.76 -0.17 -4.16
C THR A 153 -23.10 -0.58 -2.71
N LEU A 154 -24.16 0.01 -2.15
CA LEU A 154 -24.76 -0.36 -0.85
C LEU A 154 -25.25 -1.81 -0.77
N ARG A 155 -25.53 -2.42 -1.92
CA ARG A 155 -26.47 -3.54 -2.02
C ARG A 155 -25.80 -4.88 -2.30
N HIS A 156 -24.98 -5.31 -1.36
CA HIS A 156 -25.02 -6.73 -1.01
C HIS A 156 -25.41 -6.81 0.46
N HIS A 157 -26.72 -6.68 0.71
CA HIS A 157 -27.31 -7.20 1.93
C HIS A 157 -27.05 -8.70 1.90
N ILE A 158 -26.01 -9.14 2.60
CA ILE A 158 -25.72 -10.56 2.75
C ILE A 158 -26.70 -11.06 3.83
N PRO A 159 -27.78 -11.79 3.47
CA PRO A 159 -28.89 -12.05 4.40
C PRO A 159 -28.46 -12.88 5.62
N TRP A 160 -27.41 -13.68 5.49
CA TRP A 160 -26.84 -14.49 6.56
C TRP A 160 -25.80 -13.77 7.45
N LEU A 161 -25.54 -12.47 7.19
CA LEU A 161 -24.77 -11.61 8.10
C LEU A 161 -25.66 -10.95 9.17
N GLU A 162 -26.96 -11.25 9.17
CA GLU A 162 -27.87 -10.92 10.26
C GLU A 162 -27.57 -11.79 11.48
N GLY A 163 -26.57 -11.37 12.25
CA GLY A 163 -26.21 -12.00 13.51
C GLY A 163 -24.70 -12.01 13.72
N ASP A 164 -24.26 -11.35 14.78
CA ASP A 164 -22.91 -11.52 15.35
C ASP A 164 -22.84 -12.85 16.14
N GLU A 165 -23.43 -13.92 15.59
CA GLU A 165 -23.51 -15.21 16.25
C GLU A 165 -22.10 -15.77 16.43
N THR A 166 -21.73 -15.98 17.69
CA THR A 166 -20.43 -16.49 18.05
C THR A 166 -20.59 -17.48 19.19
N LEU A 167 -19.78 -18.54 19.15
CA LEU A 167 -19.68 -19.49 20.25
C LEU A 167 -18.91 -18.91 21.45
N TYR A 168 -18.24 -17.76 21.26
CA TYR A 168 -17.42 -17.12 22.27
C TYR A 168 -18.22 -16.07 23.05
N PRO A 169 -17.92 -15.88 24.34
CA PRO A 169 -18.55 -14.81 25.11
C PRO A 169 -18.18 -13.43 24.56
N GLU A 170 -19.06 -12.46 24.78
CA GLU A 170 -18.79 -11.06 24.45
C GLU A 170 -17.62 -10.52 25.28
N VAL A 171 -16.62 -9.94 24.62
CA VAL A 171 -15.48 -9.32 25.28
C VAL A 171 -15.83 -7.88 25.63
N ARG A 172 -15.76 -7.54 26.92
CA ARG A 172 -15.97 -6.16 27.39
C ARG A 172 -14.63 -5.46 27.57
N TYR A 173 -14.54 -4.24 27.03
CA TYR A 173 -13.36 -3.39 27.15
C TYR A 173 -13.59 -2.36 28.26
N PRO A 174 -12.72 -2.28 29.29
CA PRO A 174 -12.98 -1.46 30.47
C PRO A 174 -12.87 0.05 30.24
N GLN A 175 -11.96 0.49 29.37
CA GLN A 175 -11.64 1.93 29.24
C GLN A 175 -11.43 2.40 27.81
N TYR A 176 -10.76 1.59 26.97
CA TYR A 176 -10.46 1.95 25.58
C TYR A 176 -10.81 0.79 24.65
N ARG A 177 -11.30 1.11 23.46
CA ARG A 177 -11.33 0.21 22.31
C ARG A 177 -10.78 0.95 21.11
N TRP A 178 -9.51 0.76 20.79
CA TRP A 178 -8.89 1.51 19.70
C TRP A 178 -9.41 1.03 18.33
N GLY A 179 -9.79 1.99 17.49
CA GLY A 179 -10.28 1.72 16.14
C GLY A 179 -9.79 2.75 15.15
N MET A 180 -10.03 2.46 13.87
CA MET A 180 -9.63 3.31 12.76
C MET A 180 -10.74 3.36 11.71
N THR A 181 -10.97 4.52 11.11
CA THR A 181 -11.79 4.64 9.90
C THR A 181 -10.94 5.12 8.74
N ILE A 182 -11.12 4.54 7.56
CA ILE A 182 -10.41 4.93 6.34
C ILE A 182 -11.44 5.34 5.29
N ASP A 183 -11.43 6.61 4.92
CA ASP A 183 -12.28 7.16 3.87
C ASP A 183 -11.66 6.94 2.49
N LEU A 184 -12.26 6.04 1.69
CA LEU A 184 -11.76 5.71 0.36
C LEU A 184 -12.09 6.78 -0.69
N GLU A 185 -13.06 7.66 -0.44
CA GLU A 185 -13.36 8.81 -1.30
C GLU A 185 -12.22 9.83 -1.24
N SER A 186 -11.81 10.16 -0.02
CA SER A 186 -10.72 11.10 0.23
C SER A 186 -9.33 10.50 -0.08
N CYS A 187 -9.22 9.18 -0.24
CA CYS A 187 -7.93 8.52 -0.44
C CYS A 187 -7.47 8.63 -1.90
N ILE A 188 -6.44 9.44 -2.14
CA ILE A 188 -5.82 9.60 -3.47
C ILE A 188 -4.71 8.57 -3.75
N GLY A 189 -4.50 7.59 -2.87
CA GLY A 189 -3.49 6.56 -3.04
C GLY A 189 -2.04 7.05 -2.99
N CYS A 190 -1.72 8.20 -2.40
CA CYS A 190 -0.37 8.80 -2.47
C CYS A 190 0.77 8.01 -1.82
N SER A 191 0.50 6.87 -1.17
CA SER A 191 1.47 6.02 -0.45
C SER A 191 2.29 6.69 0.67
N ALA A 192 2.01 7.95 1.03
CA ALA A 192 2.68 8.63 2.14
C ALA A 192 2.51 7.89 3.48
N CYS A 193 1.34 7.29 3.71
CA CYS A 193 1.07 6.46 4.89
C CYS A 193 1.94 5.20 4.96
N VAL A 194 2.39 4.67 3.82
CA VAL A 194 3.33 3.54 3.74
C VAL A 194 4.71 3.99 4.21
N ALA A 195 5.23 5.07 3.62
CA ALA A 195 6.52 5.64 4.01
C ALA A 195 6.56 6.01 5.50
N ALA A 196 5.52 6.69 6.00
CA ALA A 196 5.44 7.07 7.41
C ALA A 196 5.37 5.85 8.34
N CYS A 197 4.69 4.78 7.94
CA CYS A 197 4.66 3.54 8.72
C CYS A 197 6.03 2.87 8.79
N HIS A 198 6.81 2.93 7.69
CA HIS A 198 8.19 2.44 7.68
C HIS A 198 9.09 3.20 8.64
N ILE A 199 9.04 4.54 8.58
CA ILE A 199 9.84 5.43 9.43
C ILE A 199 9.46 5.27 10.90
N GLU A 200 8.17 5.40 11.22
CA GLU A 200 7.68 5.41 12.60
C GLU A 200 7.94 4.08 13.33
N ASN A 201 7.80 2.96 12.61
CA ASN A 201 7.86 1.64 13.21
C ASN A 201 9.15 0.90 12.86
N ASN A 202 10.22 1.58 12.42
CA ASN A 202 11.52 0.96 12.12
C ASN A 202 11.41 -0.26 11.20
N ILE A 203 10.55 -0.19 10.18
CA ILE A 203 10.37 -1.29 9.22
C ILE A 203 11.53 -1.25 8.21
N PRO A 204 12.32 -2.32 8.07
CA PRO A 204 13.47 -2.32 7.18
C PRO A 204 13.05 -2.21 5.71
N CYS A 205 13.91 -1.61 4.88
CA CYS A 205 13.84 -1.75 3.43
C CYS A 205 14.60 -3.01 3.01
N VAL A 206 13.94 -3.97 2.37
CA VAL A 206 14.50 -5.30 2.08
C VAL A 206 15.10 -5.41 0.68
N GLY A 207 14.74 -4.50 -0.24
CA GLY A 207 15.30 -4.47 -1.59
C GLY A 207 14.53 -5.27 -2.64
N GLU A 208 14.98 -5.14 -3.90
CA GLU A 208 14.32 -5.69 -5.08
C GLU A 208 14.21 -7.22 -5.05
N GLU A 209 15.28 -7.91 -4.68
CA GLU A 209 15.32 -9.38 -4.66
C GLU A 209 14.23 -9.97 -3.75
N GLU A 210 14.05 -9.39 -2.56
CA GLU A 210 13.02 -9.85 -1.62
C GLU A 210 11.60 -9.45 -2.07
N HIS A 211 11.43 -8.30 -2.72
CA HIS A 211 10.14 -7.91 -3.32
C HIS A 211 9.75 -8.83 -4.50
N LEU A 212 10.72 -9.26 -5.31
CA LEU A 212 10.52 -10.28 -6.34
C LEU A 212 10.08 -11.63 -5.74
N LEU A 213 10.39 -11.90 -4.48
CA LEU A 213 9.92 -13.09 -3.75
C LEU A 213 8.61 -12.85 -2.96
N GLY A 214 8.05 -11.63 -2.96
CA GLY A 214 6.85 -11.28 -2.19
C GLY A 214 7.10 -11.23 -0.68
N ARG A 215 8.31 -10.80 -0.30
CA ARG A 215 8.77 -10.72 1.09
C ARG A 215 8.98 -9.27 1.53
N GLU A 216 8.14 -8.38 1.02
CA GLU A 216 8.11 -6.97 1.43
C GLU A 216 7.75 -6.87 2.92
N MET A 217 8.38 -5.93 3.63
CA MET A 217 8.16 -5.73 5.06
C MET A 217 7.07 -4.70 5.39
N SER A 218 6.36 -4.20 4.38
CA SER A 218 5.34 -3.17 4.56
C SER A 218 4.12 -3.63 5.38
N TRP A 219 3.78 -2.86 6.43
CA TRP A 219 2.66 -3.13 7.34
C TRP A 219 1.31 -2.54 6.88
N ILE A 220 1.36 -1.59 5.95
CA ILE A 220 0.21 -0.93 5.34
C ILE A 220 0.49 -0.87 3.84
N ARG A 221 -0.44 -1.34 3.02
CA ARG A 221 -0.29 -1.37 1.57
C ARG A 221 -1.46 -0.68 0.91
N ILE A 222 -1.17 -0.13 -0.26
CA ILE A 222 -2.12 0.55 -1.13
C ILE A 222 -2.36 -0.41 -2.29
N GLU A 223 -3.59 -0.89 -2.43
CA GLU A 223 -3.99 -1.87 -3.45
C GLU A 223 -4.86 -1.16 -4.50
N PRO A 224 -4.36 -0.96 -5.73
CA PRO A 224 -5.18 -0.48 -6.83
C PRO A 224 -6.02 -1.63 -7.40
N PHE A 225 -7.33 -1.41 -7.49
CA PHE A 225 -8.27 -2.27 -8.20
C PHE A 225 -8.78 -1.54 -9.44
N TYR A 226 -8.63 -2.17 -10.60
CA TYR A 226 -9.13 -1.66 -11.87
C TYR A 226 -10.44 -2.35 -12.23
N PHE A 227 -11.38 -1.57 -12.75
CA PHE A 227 -12.69 -2.03 -13.20
C PHE A 227 -12.77 -2.11 -14.73
N GLU A 228 -13.79 -2.78 -15.23
CA GLU A 228 -13.97 -3.02 -16.68
C GLU A 228 -14.16 -1.72 -17.48
N ASP A 229 -14.70 -0.67 -16.85
CA ASP A 229 -14.87 0.65 -17.44
C ASP A 229 -13.57 1.48 -17.48
N GLY A 230 -12.48 0.94 -16.96
CA GLY A 230 -11.17 1.59 -16.88
C GLY A 230 -11.00 2.50 -15.67
N THR A 231 -12.00 2.60 -14.79
CA THR A 231 -11.84 3.30 -13.50
C THR A 231 -10.97 2.49 -12.55
N MET A 232 -10.43 3.18 -11.54
CA MET A 232 -9.57 2.56 -10.54
C MET A 232 -9.95 3.05 -9.15
N ASP A 233 -10.14 2.09 -8.25
CA ASP A 233 -10.23 2.35 -6.82
C ASP A 233 -8.99 1.90 -6.09
N THR A 234 -8.78 2.52 -4.93
CA THR A 234 -7.63 2.25 -4.09
C THR A 234 -8.11 1.79 -2.73
N LEU A 235 -7.63 0.63 -2.29
CA LEU A 235 -7.87 0.11 -0.96
C LEU A 235 -6.62 0.23 -0.09
N VAL A 236 -6.76 0.82 1.09
CA VAL A 236 -5.68 0.87 2.08
C VAL A 236 -5.78 -0.33 3.00
N MET A 237 -4.89 -1.31 2.84
CA MET A 237 -4.93 -2.56 3.61
C MET A 237 -3.84 -2.61 4.67
N LEU A 238 -4.24 -2.81 5.93
CA LEU A 238 -3.35 -2.94 7.09
C LEU A 238 -3.93 -3.94 8.10
N CYS A 239 -3.22 -4.18 9.22
CA CYS A 239 -3.75 -5.02 10.30
C CYS A 239 -5.06 -4.48 10.86
N GLN A 240 -6.15 -5.19 10.60
CA GLN A 240 -7.52 -4.81 10.95
C GLN A 240 -7.81 -4.81 12.47
N GLN A 241 -6.88 -5.26 13.32
CA GLN A 241 -7.04 -5.49 14.76
C GLN A 241 -8.37 -6.19 15.09
N CYS A 242 -8.63 -7.27 14.36
CA CYS A 242 -9.82 -8.12 14.45
C CYS A 242 -10.17 -8.48 15.90
N GLY A 243 -11.39 -8.22 16.38
CA GLY A 243 -11.84 -8.65 17.71
C GLY A 243 -11.90 -10.17 17.86
N ALA A 244 -12.22 -10.89 16.79
CA ALA A 244 -12.09 -12.34 16.71
C ALA A 244 -10.91 -12.68 15.79
N ALA A 245 -9.68 -12.48 16.27
CA ALA A 245 -8.48 -12.60 15.44
C ALA A 245 -8.08 -14.06 15.17
N PRO A 246 -8.19 -14.56 13.92
CA PRO A 246 -7.79 -15.93 13.59
C PRO A 246 -6.27 -16.13 13.70
N CYS A 247 -5.50 -15.06 13.57
CA CYS A 247 -4.04 -15.09 13.68
C CYS A 247 -3.52 -15.32 15.10
N GLU A 248 -4.36 -15.19 16.15
CA GLU A 248 -3.93 -15.38 17.54
C GLU A 248 -3.95 -16.85 17.95
N ASN A 249 -5.08 -17.52 17.75
CA ASN A 249 -5.32 -18.90 18.19
C ASN A 249 -4.34 -19.91 17.56
N VAL A 250 -3.68 -19.55 16.46
CA VAL A 250 -2.72 -20.41 15.75
C VAL A 250 -1.27 -20.22 16.21
N CYS A 251 -1.00 -19.28 17.14
CA CYS A 251 0.34 -19.04 17.63
C CYS A 251 0.67 -19.96 18.82
N PRO A 252 1.56 -20.96 18.67
CA PRO A 252 1.80 -21.96 19.72
C PRO A 252 2.48 -21.39 20.98
N VAL A 253 3.12 -20.23 20.86
CA VAL A 253 3.89 -19.60 21.94
C VAL A 253 3.23 -18.33 22.50
N TYR A 254 2.00 -18.02 22.08
CA TYR A 254 1.27 -16.80 22.49
C TYR A 254 2.05 -15.50 22.26
N ALA A 255 2.84 -15.44 21.17
CA ALA A 255 3.49 -14.21 20.72
C ALA A 255 2.50 -13.18 20.15
N THR A 256 1.24 -13.55 19.99
CA THR A 256 0.17 -12.63 19.60
C THR A 256 -1.05 -12.89 20.46
N TYR A 257 -1.64 -11.81 21.00
CA TYR A 257 -2.77 -11.86 21.93
C TYR A 257 -3.52 -10.52 21.91
N HIS A 258 -4.78 -10.52 22.33
CA HIS A 258 -5.51 -9.29 22.57
C HIS A 258 -5.20 -8.70 23.95
N ASN A 259 -4.92 -7.40 23.99
CA ASN A 259 -4.92 -6.67 25.26
C ASN A 259 -6.34 -6.23 25.66
N ASP A 260 -6.47 -5.71 26.87
CA ASP A 260 -7.73 -5.17 27.41
C ASP A 260 -8.26 -3.94 26.66
N GLU A 261 -7.55 -3.46 25.64
CA GLU A 261 -7.96 -2.32 24.80
C GLU A 261 -8.39 -2.75 23.41
N GLY A 262 -8.41 -4.06 23.15
CA GLY A 262 -8.81 -4.62 21.88
C GLY A 262 -7.75 -4.56 20.78
N LEU A 263 -6.51 -4.18 21.11
CA LEU A 263 -5.40 -4.27 20.18
C LEU A 263 -4.94 -5.72 20.08
N ASN A 264 -4.78 -6.20 18.86
CA ASN A 264 -4.00 -7.40 18.62
C ASN A 264 -2.52 -7.04 18.86
N VAL A 265 -1.92 -7.51 19.94
CA VAL A 265 -0.53 -7.19 20.28
C VAL A 265 0.39 -8.23 19.64
N MET A 266 1.43 -7.79 18.94
CA MET A 266 2.51 -8.67 18.48
C MET A 266 3.71 -8.51 19.42
N VAL A 267 3.94 -9.53 20.24
CA VAL A 267 5.08 -9.62 21.15
C VAL A 267 6.21 -10.32 20.43
N TYR A 268 7.09 -9.51 19.88
CA TYR A 268 8.03 -10.01 18.91
C TYR A 268 9.15 -10.89 19.48
N ASN A 269 9.65 -10.60 20.69
CA ASN A 269 10.67 -11.41 21.37
C ASN A 269 10.16 -12.80 21.79
N ARG A 270 8.83 -13.00 21.79
CA ARG A 270 8.19 -14.30 22.03
C ARG A 270 8.02 -15.10 20.74
N CYS A 271 8.11 -14.46 19.58
CA CYS A 271 7.88 -15.10 18.29
C CYS A 271 9.01 -16.08 17.95
N VAL A 272 8.67 -17.36 17.78
CA VAL A 272 9.61 -18.42 17.35
C VAL A 272 9.58 -18.69 15.84
N GLY A 273 8.89 -17.85 15.07
CA GLY A 273 8.97 -17.85 13.61
C GLY A 273 8.19 -18.96 12.89
N THR A 274 7.15 -19.52 13.49
CA THR A 274 6.33 -20.57 12.84
C THR A 274 5.56 -20.10 11.61
N ARG A 275 5.30 -18.78 11.49
CA ARG A 275 4.59 -18.12 10.39
C ARG A 275 3.11 -18.52 10.20
N TYR A 276 2.55 -19.38 11.05
CA TYR A 276 1.14 -19.80 10.90
C TYR A 276 0.15 -18.63 11.05
N CYS A 277 0.47 -17.64 11.89
CA CYS A 277 -0.34 -16.43 12.03
C CYS A 277 -0.45 -15.61 10.74
N HIS A 278 0.50 -15.72 9.80
CA HIS A 278 0.37 -15.14 8.46
C HIS A 278 -0.65 -15.91 7.63
N ASN A 279 -0.54 -17.24 7.59
CA ASN A 279 -1.43 -18.09 6.79
C ASN A 279 -2.89 -17.90 7.20
N ASN A 280 -3.16 -17.90 8.51
CA ASN A 280 -4.52 -17.79 9.04
C ASN A 280 -5.08 -16.35 9.02
N CYS A 281 -4.25 -15.34 8.72
CA CYS A 281 -4.74 -13.98 8.56
C CYS A 281 -5.41 -13.83 7.18
N PRO A 282 -6.73 -13.52 7.10
CA PRO A 282 -7.42 -13.42 5.81
C PRO A 282 -6.87 -12.27 4.97
N TYR A 283 -6.39 -11.20 5.61
CA TYR A 283 -5.84 -10.02 4.94
C TYR A 283 -4.36 -10.14 4.55
N LYS A 284 -3.65 -11.18 5.02
CA LYS A 284 -2.20 -11.39 4.77
C LYS A 284 -1.32 -10.18 5.13
N VAL A 285 -1.67 -9.45 6.19
CA VAL A 285 -1.03 -8.20 6.67
C VAL A 285 0.05 -8.42 7.73
N ARG A 286 0.43 -9.68 7.98
CA ARG A 286 1.59 -9.99 8.83
C ARG A 286 2.83 -10.20 7.98
N ARG A 287 3.95 -9.57 8.31
CA ARG A 287 5.22 -9.67 7.56
C ARG A 287 6.25 -10.45 8.35
N PHE A 288 7.11 -11.20 7.68
CA PHE A 288 8.09 -12.04 8.34
C PHE A 288 9.50 -11.57 8.03
N ASN A 289 10.32 -11.38 9.07
CA ASN A 289 11.74 -11.10 8.89
C ASN A 289 12.48 -12.37 8.48
N TRP A 290 12.74 -12.51 7.17
CA TRP A 290 13.49 -13.64 6.61
C TRP A 290 14.97 -13.60 6.95
N PHE A 291 15.53 -12.39 6.95
CA PHE A 291 16.93 -12.11 7.21
C PHE A 291 17.08 -11.14 8.37
N ASP A 292 18.32 -10.95 8.80
CA ASP A 292 18.62 -9.91 9.77
C ASP A 292 18.87 -8.61 9.03
N TRP A 293 18.05 -7.60 9.31
CA TRP A 293 18.11 -6.30 8.66
C TRP A 293 18.69 -5.21 9.57
N THR A 294 19.23 -5.58 10.73
CA THR A 294 19.76 -4.65 11.74
C THR A 294 21.15 -4.13 11.35
N ASP A 295 22.20 -4.50 12.09
CA ASP A 295 23.49 -3.79 12.12
C ASP A 295 24.27 -3.84 10.79
N GLU A 296 24.11 -4.91 10.01
CA GLU A 296 24.75 -5.07 8.69
C GLU A 296 23.77 -4.93 7.51
N GLY A 297 22.49 -4.67 7.80
CA GLY A 297 21.41 -4.73 6.82
C GLY A 297 20.82 -3.36 6.46
N ALA A 298 19.50 -3.24 6.59
CA ALA A 298 18.78 -2.01 6.30
C ALA A 298 19.16 -0.86 7.25
N TRP A 299 19.68 -1.18 8.44
CA TRP A 299 20.02 -0.22 9.49
C TRP A 299 21.51 -0.04 9.71
N ALA A 300 22.36 -0.34 8.73
CA ALA A 300 23.79 -0.07 8.81
C ALA A 300 24.09 1.42 9.09
N GLU A 301 25.15 1.71 9.85
CA GLU A 301 25.59 3.09 10.14
C GLU A 301 25.76 3.91 8.85
N PRO A 302 25.25 5.16 8.78
CA PRO A 302 24.66 5.96 9.85
C PRO A 302 23.12 5.86 9.98
N LEU A 303 22.46 4.90 9.30
CA LEU A 303 21.00 4.80 9.26
C LEU A 303 20.37 4.40 10.60
N THR A 304 21.13 3.78 11.51
CA THR A 304 20.76 3.55 12.92
C THR A 304 20.21 4.81 13.60
N ARG A 305 20.71 6.00 13.24
CA ARG A 305 20.28 7.30 13.81
C ARG A 305 18.86 7.68 13.42
N MET A 306 18.31 7.07 12.38
CA MET A 306 16.92 7.29 11.95
C MET A 306 15.92 6.41 12.72
N LEU A 307 16.40 5.43 13.49
CA LEU A 307 15.54 4.55 14.26
C LEU A 307 14.76 5.33 15.32
N ASN A 308 13.46 5.08 15.38
CA ASN A 308 12.63 5.52 16.49
C ASN A 308 13.03 4.76 17.76
N PRO A 309 13.50 5.45 18.83
CA PRO A 309 13.94 4.78 20.06
C PRO A 309 12.81 4.14 20.86
N GLU A 310 11.55 4.53 20.60
CA GLU A 310 10.36 4.01 21.31
C GLU A 310 9.96 2.61 20.85
N ILE A 311 10.52 2.13 19.74
CA ILE A 311 10.22 0.80 19.20
C ILE A 311 11.51 0.14 18.71
N TRP A 312 11.77 -1.06 19.20
CA TRP A 312 12.92 -1.86 18.78
C TRP A 312 12.92 -2.20 17.28
N ALA A 313 14.11 -2.22 16.68
CA ALA A 313 14.35 -2.85 15.38
C ALA A 313 14.27 -4.38 15.55
N ARG A 314 13.76 -5.07 14.52
CA ARG A 314 13.44 -6.50 14.61
C ARG A 314 14.60 -7.36 14.11
N PRO A 315 14.95 -8.44 14.83
CA PRO A 315 15.87 -9.44 14.33
C PRO A 315 15.18 -10.35 13.31
N LYS A 316 15.97 -11.21 12.69
CA LYS A 316 15.49 -12.33 11.89
C LYS A 316 14.51 -13.23 12.66
N GLY A 317 13.57 -13.83 11.93
CA GLY A 317 12.73 -14.92 12.44
C GLY A 317 11.48 -14.48 13.20
N VAL A 318 11.18 -13.18 13.23
CA VAL A 318 10.00 -12.64 13.92
C VAL A 318 8.96 -12.12 12.94
N MET A 319 7.69 -12.33 13.30
CA MET A 319 6.56 -11.75 12.59
C MET A 319 6.32 -10.32 13.04
N GLU A 320 5.86 -9.49 12.11
CA GLU A 320 5.47 -8.11 12.33
C GLU A 320 4.08 -7.85 11.74
N LYS A 321 3.48 -6.74 12.14
CA LYS A 321 2.20 -6.26 11.63
C LYS A 321 2.01 -4.80 12.05
N CYS A 322 1.06 -4.11 11.44
CA CYS A 322 0.58 -2.84 11.98
C CYS A 322 0.06 -3.03 13.42
N THR A 323 0.54 -2.20 14.35
CA THR A 323 0.20 -2.22 15.79
C THR A 323 -0.64 -1.01 16.19
N PHE A 324 -1.24 -0.29 15.23
CA PHE A 324 -1.85 1.03 15.45
C PHE A 324 -0.89 2.04 16.12
N CYS A 325 0.41 1.93 15.82
CA CYS A 325 1.46 2.75 16.44
C CYS A 325 1.38 2.69 17.97
N VAL A 326 1.45 1.48 18.54
CA VAL A 326 1.32 1.21 19.98
C VAL A 326 2.21 2.09 20.86
N GLN A 327 3.39 2.47 20.37
CA GLN A 327 4.30 3.42 21.03
C GLN A 327 3.68 4.80 21.23
N ARG A 328 2.89 5.30 20.26
CA ARG A 328 2.17 6.57 20.37
C ARG A 328 0.96 6.45 21.31
N ILE A 329 0.26 5.31 21.26
CA ILE A 329 -0.83 5.01 22.21
C ILE A 329 -0.29 5.03 23.64
N ARG A 330 0.81 4.31 23.91
CA ARG A 330 1.45 4.27 25.24
C ARG A 330 1.87 5.65 25.71
N LYS A 331 2.58 6.41 24.88
CA LYS A 331 3.03 7.77 25.21
C LYS A 331 1.87 8.71 25.58
N ALA A 332 0.77 8.68 24.82
CA ALA A 332 -0.40 9.49 25.14
C ALA A 332 -1.10 9.04 26.43
N LYS A 333 -1.16 7.72 26.68
CA LYS A 333 -1.71 7.17 27.92
C LYS A 333 -0.88 7.55 29.13
N ASP A 334 0.45 7.50 29.03
CA ASP A 334 1.35 7.88 30.12
C ASP A 334 1.14 9.35 30.48
N ARG A 335 1.09 10.25 29.47
CA ARG A 335 0.74 11.66 29.68
C ARG A 335 -0.64 11.85 30.32
N ALA A 336 -1.67 11.17 29.80
CA ALA A 336 -3.02 11.29 30.35
C ALA A 336 -3.10 10.81 31.81
N LYS A 337 -2.36 9.74 32.14
CA LYS A 337 -2.24 9.21 33.50
C LYS A 337 -1.55 10.20 34.43
N ASP A 338 -0.45 10.82 34.00
CA ASP A 338 0.27 11.85 34.76
C ASP A 338 -0.63 13.08 35.04
N GLU A 339 -1.52 13.40 34.09
CA GLU A 339 -2.52 14.47 34.22
C GLU A 339 -3.81 14.03 34.95
N GLY A 340 -3.91 12.79 35.42
CA GLY A 340 -5.07 12.27 36.16
C GLY A 340 -6.36 12.17 35.33
N ARG A 341 -6.25 12.01 34.00
CA ARG A 341 -7.40 11.96 33.07
C ARG A 341 -7.30 10.81 32.08
N THR A 342 -8.34 10.63 31.27
CA THR A 342 -8.33 9.72 30.12
C THR A 342 -7.73 10.40 28.88
N VAL A 343 -7.30 9.58 27.92
CA VAL A 343 -6.86 10.06 26.61
C VAL A 343 -8.04 10.68 25.87
N ARG A 344 -7.88 11.90 25.38
CA ARG A 344 -8.90 12.61 24.59
C ARG A 344 -8.79 12.24 23.12
N ASP A 345 -9.88 12.42 22.37
CA ASP A 345 -9.86 12.26 20.92
C ASP A 345 -8.81 13.19 20.28
N GLY A 346 -8.13 12.68 19.24
CA GLY A 346 -7.03 13.38 18.58
C GLY A 346 -5.68 13.44 19.33
N GLU A 347 -5.59 13.01 20.59
CA GLU A 347 -4.28 12.96 21.28
C GLU A 347 -3.36 11.83 20.80
N VAL A 348 -3.96 10.75 20.29
CA VAL A 348 -3.22 9.68 19.61
C VAL A 348 -3.48 9.79 18.13
N VAL A 349 -2.44 10.18 17.39
CA VAL A 349 -2.47 10.17 15.92
C VAL A 349 -1.40 9.20 15.43
N PRO A 350 -1.78 8.03 14.87
CA PRO A 350 -0.84 7.11 14.25
C PRO A 350 -0.11 7.77 13.08
N ALA A 351 1.10 7.32 12.75
CA ALA A 351 1.91 7.94 11.70
C ALA A 351 1.21 7.95 10.33
N CYS A 352 0.47 6.89 10.00
CA CYS A 352 -0.32 6.82 8.76
C CYS A 352 -1.44 7.88 8.70
N ALA A 353 -2.07 8.20 9.83
CA ALA A 353 -3.09 9.24 9.91
C ALA A 353 -2.45 10.65 9.86
N GLN A 354 -1.38 10.87 10.61
CA GLN A 354 -0.70 12.17 10.68
C GLN A 354 -0.15 12.62 9.32
N THR A 355 0.38 11.70 8.52
CA THR A 355 0.97 12.04 7.23
C THR A 355 -0.04 12.18 6.09
N CYS A 356 -1.29 11.77 6.30
CA CYS A 356 -2.27 11.66 5.22
C CYS A 356 -2.71 13.07 4.79
N PRO A 357 -2.39 13.55 3.58
CA PRO A 357 -2.67 14.93 3.18
C PRO A 357 -4.17 15.22 3.06
N THR A 358 -4.98 14.19 2.81
CA THR A 358 -6.44 14.31 2.66
C THR A 358 -7.19 13.94 3.93
N ASN A 359 -6.51 13.64 5.03
CA ASN A 359 -7.12 13.19 6.29
C ASN A 359 -8.04 11.97 6.13
N ALA A 360 -7.75 11.10 5.16
CA ALA A 360 -8.53 9.89 4.87
C ALA A 360 -8.56 8.91 6.05
N ILE A 361 -7.48 8.84 6.84
CA ILE A 361 -7.35 7.92 7.97
C ILE A 361 -7.66 8.68 9.26
N THR A 362 -8.63 8.21 10.03
CA THR A 362 -8.99 8.73 11.36
C THR A 362 -8.85 7.61 12.38
N PHE A 363 -8.24 7.91 13.52
CA PHE A 363 -7.97 6.94 14.58
C PHE A 363 -8.47 7.49 15.91
N GLY A 364 -9.03 6.63 16.76
CA GLY A 364 -9.56 7.05 18.05
C GLY A 364 -10.12 5.91 18.88
N ASN A 365 -10.80 6.27 19.96
CA ASN A 365 -11.46 5.33 20.88
C ASN A 365 -12.90 5.06 20.45
N LEU A 366 -13.20 3.83 20.04
CA LEU A 366 -14.54 3.37 19.67
C LEU A 366 -15.53 3.33 20.85
N LEU A 367 -15.07 3.38 22.10
CA LEU A 367 -15.95 3.49 23.27
C LEU A 367 -16.38 4.93 23.56
N ASP A 368 -15.72 5.93 22.97
CA ASP A 368 -16.10 7.34 23.13
C ASP A 368 -17.09 7.74 22.02
N PRO A 369 -18.38 7.93 22.33
CA PRO A 369 -19.40 8.25 21.33
C PRO A 369 -19.14 9.57 20.59
N GLU A 370 -18.40 10.49 21.21
CA GLU A 370 -18.11 11.79 20.62
C GLU A 370 -16.87 11.79 19.72
N SER A 371 -16.11 10.71 19.72
CA SER A 371 -14.88 10.60 18.92
C SER A 371 -15.16 10.65 17.41
N ALA A 372 -14.22 11.24 16.67
CA ALA A 372 -14.31 11.34 15.22
C ALA A 372 -14.40 9.96 14.54
N VAL A 373 -13.77 8.93 15.13
CA VAL A 373 -13.80 7.57 14.61
C VAL A 373 -15.19 6.94 14.72
N VAL A 374 -15.92 7.16 15.82
CA VAL A 374 -17.29 6.62 15.98
C VAL A 374 -18.26 7.31 15.04
N LYS A 375 -18.17 8.64 14.93
CA LYS A 375 -18.99 9.42 14.00
C LYS A 375 -18.83 8.96 12.55
N LYS A 376 -17.60 8.65 12.13
CA LYS A 376 -17.33 8.08 10.79
C LYS A 376 -17.77 6.63 10.68
N SER A 377 -17.53 5.78 11.67
CA SER A 377 -17.85 4.36 11.59
C SER A 377 -19.36 4.07 11.58
N GLN A 378 -20.17 4.99 12.08
CA GLN A 378 -21.64 4.94 12.05
C GLN A 378 -22.26 5.52 10.77
N SER A 379 -21.46 6.04 9.83
CA SER A 379 -21.95 6.51 8.54
C SER A 379 -22.55 5.37 7.71
N ASP A 380 -23.58 5.66 6.91
CA ASP A 380 -24.19 4.72 5.95
C ASP A 380 -23.21 4.24 4.84
N ARG A 381 -22.05 4.91 4.73
CA ARG A 381 -20.95 4.54 3.84
C ARG A 381 -19.99 3.51 4.45
N SER A 382 -20.10 3.26 5.75
CA SER A 382 -19.21 2.40 6.51
C SER A 382 -19.40 0.92 6.16
N PHE A 383 -18.29 0.22 5.96
CA PHE A 383 -18.27 -1.23 5.82
C PHE A 383 -16.97 -1.81 6.41
N ARG A 384 -16.95 -3.12 6.65
CA ARG A 384 -15.75 -3.86 7.06
C ARG A 384 -15.34 -4.80 5.93
N VAL A 385 -14.05 -4.83 5.63
CA VAL A 385 -13.52 -5.73 4.59
C VAL A 385 -13.60 -7.17 5.11
N LEU A 386 -14.07 -8.10 4.27
CA LEU A 386 -14.25 -9.53 4.60
C LEU A 386 -15.08 -9.77 5.88
N GLU A 387 -16.17 -9.02 6.02
CA GLU A 387 -17.07 -9.09 7.17
C GLU A 387 -17.72 -10.47 7.32
N ASP A 388 -17.96 -11.17 6.21
CA ASP A 388 -18.47 -12.54 6.11
C ASP A 388 -17.62 -13.57 6.87
N MET A 389 -16.34 -13.27 7.09
CA MET A 389 -15.42 -14.14 7.84
C MET A 389 -15.62 -14.05 9.37
N GLY A 390 -16.48 -13.16 9.88
CA GLY A 390 -16.77 -13.03 11.31
C GLY A 390 -15.58 -12.58 12.17
N THR A 391 -14.53 -12.00 11.57
CA THR A 391 -13.30 -11.59 12.30
C THR A 391 -13.47 -10.34 13.16
N ARG A 392 -14.60 -9.63 13.04
CA ARG A 392 -14.91 -8.36 13.71
C ARG A 392 -13.77 -7.31 13.63
N PRO A 393 -13.38 -6.86 12.42
CA PRO A 393 -12.39 -5.79 12.25
C PRO A 393 -12.68 -4.55 13.11
N ALA A 394 -11.62 -3.94 13.67
CA ALA A 394 -11.66 -2.63 14.32
C ALA A 394 -11.41 -1.47 13.34
N VAL A 395 -11.07 -1.79 12.08
CA VAL A 395 -10.93 -0.84 10.99
C VAL A 395 -12.23 -0.84 10.19
N HIS A 396 -12.80 0.35 10.02
CA HIS A 396 -13.96 0.61 9.20
C HIS A 396 -13.53 1.36 7.93
N TYR A 397 -14.13 1.04 6.80
CA TYR A 397 -13.87 1.71 5.54
C TYR A 397 -15.11 2.51 5.13
N LEU A 398 -14.93 3.73 4.64
CA LEU A 398 -16.02 4.47 4.01
C LEU A 398 -15.91 4.29 2.50
N ARG A 399 -16.97 3.80 1.87
CA ARG A 399 -17.03 3.67 0.41
C ARG A 399 -16.92 5.03 -0.29
N LYS A 400 -16.56 5.00 -1.56
CA LYS A 400 -16.72 6.16 -2.45
C LYS A 400 -18.19 6.49 -2.65
N GLU A 401 -18.51 7.76 -2.89
CA GLU A 401 -19.86 8.14 -3.28
C GLU A 401 -20.05 7.84 -4.76
N GLU A 402 -21.18 7.22 -5.12
CA GLU A 402 -21.57 7.12 -6.53
C GLU A 402 -21.72 8.55 -7.05
N THR A 403 -20.90 8.94 -8.02
CA THR A 403 -21.07 10.21 -8.71
C THR A 403 -22.40 10.14 -9.47
N ALA A 404 -23.35 10.97 -9.06
CA ALA A 404 -24.70 11.03 -9.61
C ALA A 404 -24.75 11.46 -11.08
#